data_AF-A0AAW2LYR3-F1
#
_entry.id   AF-A0AAW2LYR3-F1
#
_cell.length_a   1.000
_cell.length_b   1.000
_cell.length_c   1.000
_cell.angle_alpha   90.00
_cell.angle_beta   90.00
_cell.angle_gamma   90.00
#
_symmetry.space_group_name_H-M   'P 1'
#
loop_
_entity.id
_entity.type
_entity.pdbx_description
1 polymer ?
#
loop_
_entity_poly.entity_id
_entity_poly.type
_entity_poly.pdbx_seq_one_letter_code
_entity_poly.pdbx_strand_id
1 'polypeptide(L)'
;MFNLKHASARNVIERTFGLLKTRWGILRSPSYYLIKAQNRIIMACCLIHNFLRMEMPDDPLELEIPDLSETTMDAGTEFVSTIDTNPARTAWRDELAANMYNEWMSR
;
A
#
# COMPACT_ATOMS: atom_id res chain seq x y z
N MET A 1 -18.78 2.65 -1.68
CA MET A 1 -18.12 2.47 -0.35
C MET A 1 -17.08 1.34 -0.33
N PHE A 2 -17.30 0.22 -1.05
CA PHE A 2 -16.35 -0.92 -1.10
C PHE A 2 -14.97 -0.55 -1.67
N ASN A 3 -14.94 0.20 -2.79
CA ASN A 3 -13.69 0.58 -3.46
C ASN A 3 -12.77 1.44 -2.58
N LEU A 4 -13.33 2.32 -1.76
CA LEU A 4 -12.54 3.19 -0.87
C LEU A 4 -11.89 2.37 0.25
N LYS A 5 -12.63 1.45 0.87
CA LYS A 5 -12.10 0.55 1.90
C LYS A 5 -11.02 -0.38 1.33
N HIS A 6 -11.24 -0.91 0.13
CA HIS A 6 -10.27 -1.74 -0.57
C HIS A 6 -9.00 -0.94 -0.91
N ALA A 7 -9.13 0.27 -1.44
CA ALA A 7 -7.99 1.12 -1.78
C ALA A 7 -7.18 1.50 -0.53
N SER A 8 -7.85 1.82 0.58
CA SER A 8 -7.21 2.11 1.86
C SER A 8 -6.40 0.92 2.39
N ALA A 9 -6.99 -0.28 2.42
CA ALA A 9 -6.28 -1.48 2.85
C ALA A 9 -5.07 -1.79 1.96
N ARG A 10 -5.24 -1.64 0.64
CA ARG A 10 -4.14 -1.83 -0.32
C ARG A 10 -3.01 -0.81 -0.11
N ASN A 11 -3.34 0.45 0.16
CA ASN A 11 -2.36 1.49 0.41
C ASN A 11 -1.48 1.18 1.64
N VAL A 12 -2.09 0.71 2.73
CA VAL A 12 -1.35 0.30 3.94
C VAL A 12 -0.39 -0.87 3.64
N ILE A 13 -0.86 -1.85 2.87
CA ILE A 13 -0.04 -3.02 2.48
C ILE A 13 1.10 -2.59 1.55
N GLU A 14 0.85 -1.72 0.58
CA GLU A 14 1.88 -1.24 -0.35
C GLU A 14 2.95 -0.39 0.37
N ARG A 15 2.54 0.50 1.29
CA ARG A 15 3.46 1.30 2.12
C ARG A 15 4.34 0.42 3.01
N THR A 16 3.76 -0.58 3.67
CA THR A 16 4.55 -1.51 4.52
C THR A 16 5.56 -2.33 3.72
N PHE A 17 5.21 -2.79 2.52
CA PHE A 17 6.19 -3.42 1.63
C PHE A 17 7.25 -2.43 1.10
N GLY A 18 6.89 -1.16 0.89
CA GLY A 18 7.83 -0.10 0.56
C GLY A 18 8.90 0.07 1.65
N LEU A 19 8.47 0.17 2.92
CA LEU A 19 9.37 0.26 4.08
C LEU A 19 10.34 -0.92 4.16
N LEU A 20 9.81 -2.14 4.07
CA LEU A 20 10.63 -3.35 4.11
C LEU A 20 11.66 -3.37 2.97
N LYS A 21 11.31 -2.91 1.76
CA LYS A 21 12.24 -2.85 0.63
C LYS A 21 13.31 -1.76 0.77
N THR A 22 12.98 -0.62 1.39
CA THR A 22 13.94 0.44 1.67
C THR A 22 14.97 -0.01 2.70
N ARG A 23 14.53 -0.69 3.76
CA ARG A 23 15.40 -1.17 4.85
C ARG A 23 16.20 -2.41 4.45
N TRP A 24 15.57 -3.36 3.76
CA TRP A 24 16.16 -4.64 3.42
C TRP A 24 16.47 -4.71 1.92
N GLY A 25 17.71 -4.38 1.54
CA GLY A 25 18.15 -4.40 0.14
C GLY A 25 17.93 -5.75 -0.58
N ILE A 26 17.88 -6.85 0.17
CA ILE A 26 17.58 -8.19 -0.36
C ILE A 26 16.18 -8.30 -0.99
N LEU A 27 15.24 -7.42 -0.60
CA LEU A 27 13.87 -7.38 -1.15
C LEU A 27 13.75 -6.46 -2.36
N ARG A 28 14.80 -5.68 -2.69
CA ARG A 28 14.79 -4.71 -3.80
C ARG A 28 15.03 -5.38 -5.16
N SER A 29 15.81 -6.46 -5.18
CA SER A 29 16.15 -7.20 -6.40
C SER A 29 15.44 -8.55 -6.44
N PRO A 30 15.02 -9.02 -7.63
CA PRO A 30 14.49 -10.37 -7.78
C PRO A 30 15.58 -11.37 -7.37
N SER A 31 15.23 -12.24 -6.43
CA SER A 31 16.16 -13.24 -5.93
C SER A 31 15.93 -14.59 -6.62
N TYR A 32 17.01 -15.27 -6.99
CA TYR A 32 16.95 -16.61 -7.60
C TYR A 32 16.82 -17.73 -6.54
N TYR A 33 16.29 -17.41 -5.36
CA TYR A 33 16.06 -18.40 -4.31
C TYR A 33 14.81 -19.24 -4.60
N LEU A 34 14.82 -20.48 -4.13
CA LEU A 34 13.61 -21.31 -4.09
C LEU A 34 12.51 -20.59 -3.30
N ILE A 35 11.25 -20.77 -3.69
CA ILE A 35 10.10 -20.10 -3.08
C ILE A 35 10.03 -20.28 -1.55
N LYS A 36 10.44 -21.46 -1.05
CA LYS A 36 10.52 -21.76 0.38
C LYS A 36 11.53 -20.86 1.11
N ALA A 37 12.66 -20.54 0.46
CA ALA A 37 13.67 -19.66 1.02
C ALA A 37 13.24 -18.20 0.94
N GLN A 38 12.61 -17.76 -0.17
CA GLN A 38 12.03 -16.42 -0.27
C GLN A 38 11.02 -16.14 0.84
N ASN A 39 10.10 -17.08 1.11
CA ASN A 39 9.14 -16.94 2.20
C ASN A 39 9.82 -16.79 3.58
N ARG A 40 10.88 -17.56 3.84
CA ARG A 40 11.64 -17.45 5.10
C ARG A 40 12.36 -16.10 5.22
N ILE A 41 12.92 -15.59 4.12
CA ILE A 41 13.57 -14.27 4.10
C ILE A 41 12.54 -13.17 4.40
N ILE A 42 11.39 -13.18 3.73
CA ILE A 42 10.32 -12.21 3.97
C ILE A 42 9.85 -12.25 5.43
N MET A 43 9.58 -13.45 5.95
CA MET A 43 9.16 -13.63 7.36
C MET A 43 10.22 -13.13 8.34
N ALA A 44 11.50 -13.42 8.10
CA ALA A 44 12.59 -12.92 8.93
C ALA A 44 12.66 -11.39 8.92
N CYS A 45 12.56 -10.77 7.74
CA CYS A 45 12.51 -9.30 7.62
C CYS A 45 11.34 -8.69 8.40
N CYS A 46 10.15 -9.28 8.32
CA CYS A 46 8.98 -8.80 9.08
C CYS A 46 9.17 -8.96 10.59
N LEU A 47 9.68 -10.11 11.05
CA LEU A 47 9.92 -10.36 12.48
C LEU A 47 10.95 -9.38 13.05
N ILE A 48 12.06 -9.18 12.36
CA ILE A 48 13.11 -8.25 12.79
C ILE A 48 12.60 -6.82 12.78
N HIS A 49 11.83 -6.44 11.76
CA HIS A 49 11.21 -5.11 11.70
C HIS A 49 10.25 -4.87 12.88
N ASN A 50 9.38 -5.83 13.18
CA ASN A 50 8.47 -5.74 14.33
C ASN A 50 9.23 -5.67 15.66
N PHE A 51 10.30 -6.45 15.80
CA PHE A 51 11.15 -6.42 16.99
C PHE A 51 11.83 -5.06 17.18
N LEU A 52 12.43 -4.52 16.11
CA LEU A 52 13.07 -3.21 16.15
C LEU A 52 12.06 -2.09 16.48
N ARG A 53 10.82 -2.19 16.00
CA ARG A 53 9.74 -1.27 16.34
C ARG A 53 9.31 -1.32 17.80
N MET A 54 9.45 -2.46 18.45
CA MET A 54 9.17 -2.60 19.88
C MET A 54 10.30 -2.05 20.74
N GLU A 55 11.55 -2.32 20.37
CA GLU A 55 12.73 -1.94 21.15
C GLU A 55 13.23 -0.52 20.85
N MET A 56 12.99 -0.01 19.64
CA MET A 56 13.41 1.31 19.18
C MET A 56 12.20 2.07 18.60
N PRO A 57 11.45 2.81 19.44
CA PRO A 57 10.29 3.58 18.97
C PRO A 57 10.67 4.70 18.00
N ASP A 58 11.88 5.26 18.13
CA ASP A 58 12.42 6.31 17.24
C ASP A 58 13.51 5.73 16.35
N ASP A 59 13.13 4.94 15.34
CA ASP A 59 14.06 4.39 14.36
C ASP A 59 14.53 5.49 13.38
N PRO A 60 15.82 5.89 13.37
CA PRO A 60 16.32 6.96 12.49
C PRO A 60 16.07 6.66 11.01
N LEU A 61 16.09 5.38 10.63
CA LEU A 61 15.81 4.91 9.27
C LEU A 61 14.34 5.09 8.85
N GLU A 62 13.39 5.09 9.79
CA GLU A 62 11.99 5.41 9.50
C GLU A 62 11.77 6.93 9.47
N LEU A 63 12.48 7.69 10.32
CA LEU A 63 12.40 9.15 10.41
C LEU A 63 12.98 9.87 9.18
N GLU A 64 13.99 9.29 8.52
CA GLU A 64 14.57 9.82 7.28
C GLU A 64 13.68 9.64 6.05
N ILE A 65 12.58 8.88 6.14
CA ILE A 65 11.65 8.67 5.03
C ILE A 65 10.49 9.67 5.16
N PRO A 66 10.46 10.77 4.38
CA PRO A 66 9.61 11.94 4.65
C PRO A 66 8.10 11.69 4.55
N ASP A 67 7.67 10.59 3.93
CA ASP A 67 6.26 10.22 3.68
C ASP A 67 5.72 9.21 4.72
N LEU A 68 6.48 8.87 5.76
CA LEU A 68 6.23 7.68 6.59
C LEU A 68 6.38 7.90 8.11
N SER A 69 6.70 9.12 8.58
CA SER A 69 6.79 9.46 10.01
C SER A 69 5.45 9.43 10.76
N GLU A 70 4.31 9.36 10.05
CA GLU A 70 2.97 9.17 10.63
C GLU A 70 2.69 7.69 10.97
N THR A 71 3.62 7.05 11.67
CA THR A 71 3.35 5.76 12.34
C THR A 71 3.01 5.98 13.83
N THR A 72 2.54 7.18 14.18
CA THR A 72 1.79 7.34 15.42
C THR A 72 0.40 6.75 15.20
N MET A 73 -0.05 5.93 16.14
CA MET A 73 -1.47 5.64 16.30
C MET A 73 -2.17 6.93 16.71
N ASP A 74 -2.34 7.87 15.78
CA ASP A 74 -3.11 9.09 15.98
C ASP A 74 -4.22 9.15 14.94
N ALA A 75 -5.38 9.60 15.42
CA ALA A 75 -6.68 9.57 14.78
C ALA A 75 -6.79 10.63 13.66
N GLY A 76 -5.88 10.56 12.70
CA GLY A 76 -5.74 11.54 11.64
C GLY A 76 -4.93 10.98 10.49
N THR A 77 -5.34 9.81 9.98
CA THR A 77 -4.96 9.47 8.59
C THR A 77 -5.46 10.64 7.75
N GLU A 78 -4.56 11.46 7.22
CA GLU A 78 -4.90 12.29 6.07
C GLU A 78 -5.24 11.32 4.96
N PHE A 79 -6.52 10.94 4.94
CA PHE A 79 -7.16 10.40 3.76
C PHE A 79 -6.80 11.37 2.65
N VAL A 80 -6.40 10.81 1.50
CA VAL A 80 -6.60 11.50 0.23
C VAL A 80 -8.12 11.75 0.13
N SER A 81 -8.56 12.86 0.72
CA SER A 81 -9.96 13.30 0.79
C SER A 81 -10.45 13.71 -0.59
N THR A 82 -9.49 14.06 -1.45
CA THR A 82 -9.72 14.44 -2.83
C THR A 82 -8.76 13.62 -3.69
N ILE A 83 -9.23 12.49 -4.22
CA ILE A 83 -8.75 12.09 -5.54
C ILE A 83 -9.19 13.25 -6.40
N ASP A 84 -8.27 13.97 -7.04
CA ASP A 84 -8.63 15.00 -8.01
C ASP A 84 -9.54 14.33 -9.05
N THR A 85 -10.86 14.48 -8.85
CA THR A 85 -11.88 13.96 -9.73
C THR A 85 -11.86 14.92 -10.88
N ASN A 86 -10.88 14.75 -11.77
CA ASN A 86 -10.93 15.36 -13.07
C ASN A 86 -12.32 15.00 -13.63
N PRO A 87 -13.22 15.98 -13.79
CA PRO A 87 -14.62 15.70 -14.14
C PRO A 87 -14.72 14.91 -15.44
N ALA A 88 -13.73 15.04 -16.33
CA ALA A 88 -13.62 14.23 -17.54
C ALA A 88 -13.40 12.74 -17.26
N ARG A 89 -12.62 12.39 -16.21
CA ARG A 89 -12.40 10.98 -15.81
C ARG A 89 -13.62 10.36 -15.13
N THR A 90 -14.39 11.15 -14.41
CA THR A 90 -15.65 10.67 -13.81
C THR A 90 -16.69 10.46 -14.91
N ALA A 91 -16.88 11.45 -15.79
CA ALA A 91 -17.79 11.34 -16.94
C ALA A 91 -17.48 10.13 -17.84
N TRP A 92 -16.20 9.89 -18.15
CA TRP A 92 -15.80 8.73 -18.95
C TRP A 92 -16.15 7.39 -18.28
N ARG A 93 -15.99 7.29 -16.96
CA ARG A 93 -16.34 6.06 -16.22
C ARG A 93 -17.85 5.84 -16.18
N ASP A 94 -18.61 6.90 -16.00
CA ASP A 94 -20.08 6.84 -15.94
C ASP A 94 -20.66 6.49 -17.33
N GLU A 95 -20.11 7.05 -18.41
CA GLU A 95 -20.48 6.72 -19.78
C GLU A 95 -20.16 5.25 -20.12
N LEU A 96 -18.98 4.77 -19.73
CA LEU A 96 -18.59 3.38 -19.92
C LEU A 96 -19.55 2.43 -19.18
N ALA A 97 -19.88 2.75 -17.92
CA ALA A 97 -20.81 1.96 -17.13
C ALA A 97 -22.22 1.93 -17.74
N ALA A 98 -22.71 3.07 -18.24
CA ALA A 98 -23.99 3.18 -18.92
C ALA A 98 -24.01 2.33 -20.21
N ASN A 99 -22.94 2.39 -21.01
CA ASN A 99 -22.83 1.60 -22.24
C ASN A 99 -22.82 0.09 -21.95
N MET A 100 -22.05 -0.36 -20.96
CA MET A 100 -22.02 -1.76 -20.56
C MET A 100 -23.39 -2.26 -20.05
N TYR A 101 -24.09 -1.43 -19.28
CA TYR A 101 -25.44 -1.75 -18.79
C TYR A 101 -26.46 -1.83 -19.92
N ASN A 102 -26.42 -0.89 -20.87
CA ASN A 102 -27.31 -0.88 -22.02
C ASN A 102 -27.04 -2.06 -22.96
N GLU A 103 -25.78 -2.44 -23.16
CA GLU A 103 -25.41 -3.64 -23.92
C GLU A 103 -25.96 -4.91 -23.25
N TRP A 104 -25.86 -5.01 -21.93
CA TRP A 104 -26.45 -6.12 -21.17
C TRP A 104 -27.98 -6.17 -21.30
N MET A 105 -28.67 -5.03 -21.19
CA MET A 105 -30.13 -4.94 -21.33
C MET A 105 -30.62 -5.20 -22.77
N SER A 106 -29.74 -5.09 -23.76
CA SER A 106 -30.06 -5.32 -25.18
C SER A 106 -29.92 -6.80 -25.61
N ARG A 107 -29.47 -7.68 -24.71
CA ARG A 107 -29.46 -9.13 -24.90
C ARG A 107 -30.68 -9.78 -24.27
#